data_AF-A0A1B2HNZ1-F1
#
_entry.id   AF-A0A1B2HNZ1-F1
#
_cell.length_a   1.000
_cell.length_b   1.000
_cell.length_c   1.000
_cell.angle_alpha   90.00
_cell.angle_beta   90.00
_cell.angle_gamma   90.00
#
_symmetry.space_group_name_H-M   'P 1'
#
loop_
_entity.id
_entity.type
_entity.pdbx_description
1 polymer ?
#
loop_
_entity_poly.entity_id
_entity_poly.type
_entity_poly.pdbx_seq_one_letter_code
_entity_poly.pdbx_strand_id
1 'polypeptide(L)'
;MAPWHGRLLVLDRDEAGESTGHGSPLPMLVHGGPGRAGGGEEMGGMRGALHHMQRTAVQGSPKALAAVTNRWVAGAPRVEADVHPFRKTLAELRLGDTVVAGPRVVTMADIEHFAEFTGDTFYAHMDEEAAAANPFFGGRVAHGYLVVSFAAGLLVSPEPGPVLANHGLENLRFLTPTS
;
A
#
# COMPACT_ATOMS: atom_id res chain seq x y z
N MET A 1 41.46 -2.65 -13.29
CA MET A 1 40.09 -2.54 -13.86
C MET A 1 39.13 -2.52 -12.68
N ALA A 2 38.24 -1.54 -12.57
CA ALA A 2 37.24 -1.53 -11.49
C ALA A 2 36.12 -2.52 -11.88
N PRO A 3 35.81 -3.55 -11.07
CA PRO A 3 34.80 -4.56 -11.42
C PRO A 3 33.35 -4.06 -11.28
N TRP A 4 33.16 -2.78 -10.95
CA TRP A 4 31.87 -2.21 -10.56
C TRP A 4 31.55 -0.98 -11.42
N HIS A 5 30.33 -0.93 -11.96
CA HIS A 5 29.82 0.13 -12.83
C HIS A 5 28.59 0.77 -12.19
N GLY A 6 28.43 2.10 -12.26
CA GLY A 6 27.22 2.75 -11.73
C GLY A 6 26.04 2.76 -12.71
N ARG A 7 26.28 2.50 -14.00
CA ARG A 7 25.24 2.23 -15.00
C ARG A 7 25.81 1.40 -16.16
N LEU A 8 25.05 0.41 -16.61
CA LEU A 8 25.33 -0.37 -17.81
C LEU A 8 24.13 -0.26 -18.75
N LEU A 9 24.41 -0.07 -20.04
CA LEU A 9 23.44 -0.25 -21.11
C LEU A 9 23.79 -1.56 -21.82
N VAL A 10 22.93 -2.55 -21.70
CA VAL A 10 22.95 -3.71 -22.60
C VAL A 10 22.11 -3.31 -23.81
N LEU A 11 22.68 -3.43 -25.00
CA LEU A 11 22.03 -3.00 -26.24
C LEU A 11 21.91 -4.19 -27.21
N ASP A 12 20.69 -4.45 -27.66
CA ASP A 12 20.34 -5.37 -28.72
C ASP A 12 19.36 -4.72 -29.71
N ARG A 13 18.76 -5.53 -30.58
CA ARG A 13 17.90 -5.06 -31.66
C ARG A 13 16.53 -4.58 -31.18
N ASP A 14 16.01 -5.14 -30.08
CA ASP A 14 14.63 -4.95 -29.64
C ASP A 14 14.45 -3.57 -28.99
N GLU A 15 15.42 -3.06 -28.24
CA GLU A 15 15.35 -1.69 -27.68
C GLU A 15 16.03 -0.59 -28.53
N ALA A 16 16.80 -0.93 -29.57
CA ALA A 16 17.59 0.07 -30.30
C ALA A 16 16.75 1.18 -30.95
N GLY A 17 15.49 0.89 -31.34
CA GLY A 17 14.59 1.85 -31.99
C GLY A 17 14.13 3.01 -31.10
N GLU A 18 14.08 2.79 -29.78
CA GLU A 18 13.60 3.78 -28.81
C GLU A 18 14.61 4.07 -27.69
N SER A 19 15.83 3.51 -27.79
CA SER A 19 16.90 3.74 -26.83
C SER A 19 17.32 5.21 -26.82
N THR A 20 17.46 5.77 -25.61
CA THR A 20 18.03 7.12 -25.41
C THR A 20 19.56 7.14 -25.60
N GLY A 21 20.17 5.98 -25.83
CA GLY A 21 21.60 5.80 -26.05
C GLY A 21 22.44 5.82 -24.77
N HIS A 22 23.75 5.63 -24.94
CA HIS A 22 24.68 5.62 -23.80
C HIS A 22 24.93 7.02 -23.22
N GLY A 23 25.02 8.05 -24.07
CA GLY A 23 25.42 9.41 -23.71
C GLY A 23 24.36 10.28 -23.04
N SER A 24 23.15 9.76 -22.84
CA SER A 24 22.01 10.48 -22.26
C SER A 24 21.72 9.95 -20.85
N PRO A 25 22.34 10.49 -19.79
CA PRO A 25 22.08 10.01 -18.45
C PRO A 25 20.70 10.51 -17.98
N LEU A 26 19.77 9.58 -17.73
CA LEU A 26 18.37 9.92 -17.46
C LEU A 26 18.15 10.35 -16.00
N PRO A 27 17.26 11.32 -15.73
CA PRO A 27 17.02 11.85 -14.37
C PRO A 27 16.61 10.80 -13.32
N MET A 28 15.94 9.74 -13.75
CA MET A 28 15.46 8.67 -12.87
C MET A 28 16.49 7.55 -12.65
N LEU A 29 17.60 7.57 -13.38
CA LEU A 29 18.68 6.59 -13.25
C LEU A 29 19.83 7.18 -12.43
N VAL A 30 20.51 6.34 -11.68
CA VAL A 30 21.74 6.73 -10.97
C VAL A 30 22.81 7.08 -12.00
N HIS A 31 23.47 8.22 -11.80
CA HIS A 31 24.65 8.64 -12.54
C HIS A 31 25.81 8.80 -11.58
N GLY A 32 26.77 7.89 -11.66
CA GLY A 32 27.90 7.85 -10.75
C GLY A 32 28.65 6.55 -10.90
N GLY A 33 29.58 6.28 -10.00
CA GLY A 33 30.29 5.02 -9.98
C GLY A 33 31.47 5.02 -9.03
N PRO A 34 31.91 3.84 -8.58
CA PRO A 34 32.98 3.72 -7.61
C PRO A 34 34.37 4.03 -8.22
N GLY A 35 35.35 4.27 -7.35
CA GLY A 35 36.75 4.42 -7.74
C GLY A 35 37.02 5.65 -8.61
N ARG A 36 37.58 5.45 -9.81
CA ARG A 36 37.96 6.56 -10.73
C ARG A 36 36.76 7.36 -11.24
N ALA A 37 35.54 6.85 -11.12
CA ALA A 37 34.31 7.57 -11.47
C ALA A 37 33.85 8.55 -10.37
N GLY A 38 34.56 8.64 -9.23
CA GLY A 38 34.34 9.64 -8.19
C GLY A 38 33.73 9.11 -6.90
N GLY A 39 33.16 7.90 -6.90
CA GLY A 39 32.60 7.25 -5.71
C GLY A 39 31.22 7.73 -5.28
N GLY A 40 30.80 8.90 -5.75
CA GLY A 40 29.47 9.46 -5.51
C GLY A 40 28.42 9.01 -6.51
N GLU A 41 27.19 9.41 -6.23
CA GLU A 41 26.02 9.23 -7.08
C GLU A 41 25.27 10.56 -7.23
N GLU A 42 24.80 10.82 -8.45
CA GLU A 42 23.92 11.94 -8.81
C GLU A 42 22.67 11.40 -9.52
N MET A 43 21.66 12.26 -9.66
CA MET A 43 20.34 11.87 -10.20
C MET A 43 19.72 10.69 -9.41
N GLY A 44 19.16 9.68 -10.06
CA GLY A 44 18.49 8.56 -9.39
C GLY A 44 17.13 8.92 -8.79
N GLY A 45 16.43 9.88 -9.38
CA GLY A 45 15.10 10.34 -8.93
C GLY A 45 15.13 10.83 -7.48
N MET A 46 14.29 10.26 -6.62
CA MET A 46 14.22 10.65 -5.21
C MET A 46 15.52 10.39 -4.44
N ARG A 47 16.36 9.43 -4.87
CA ARG A 47 17.64 9.15 -4.19
C ARG A 47 18.57 10.36 -4.22
N GLY A 48 18.66 11.05 -5.37
CA GLY A 48 19.47 12.26 -5.51
C GLY A 48 18.99 13.39 -4.60
N ALA A 49 17.68 13.55 -4.43
CA ALA A 49 17.13 14.54 -3.49
C ALA A 49 17.58 14.29 -2.04
N LEU A 50 17.73 13.02 -1.64
CA LEU A 50 18.14 12.65 -0.28
C LEU A 50 19.58 13.05 0.06
N HIS A 51 20.46 13.28 -0.92
CA HIS A 51 21.82 13.81 -0.65
C HIS A 51 21.79 15.26 -0.12
N HIS A 52 20.70 15.98 -0.37
CA HIS A 52 20.50 17.36 0.08
C HIS A 52 19.64 17.46 1.35
N MET A 53 19.31 16.32 1.97
CA MET A 53 18.51 16.26 3.19
C MET A 53 19.29 15.59 4.32
N GLN A 54 19.10 16.05 5.55
CA GLN A 54 19.60 15.36 6.73
C GLN A 54 18.58 14.30 7.18
N ARG A 55 18.96 13.02 7.11
CA ARG A 55 18.16 11.94 7.69
C ARG A 55 18.35 11.94 9.21
N THR A 56 17.24 12.01 9.94
CA THR A 56 17.22 11.96 11.41
C THR A 56 16.25 10.89 11.87
N ALA A 57 16.69 9.98 12.74
CA ALA A 57 15.81 9.04 13.42
C ALA A 57 15.13 9.75 14.59
N VAL A 58 13.83 10.03 14.45
CA VAL A 58 13.03 10.66 15.51
C VAL A 58 12.31 9.59 16.31
N GLN A 59 12.46 9.62 17.63
CA GLN A 59 11.74 8.73 18.55
C GLN A 59 10.77 9.53 19.40
N GLY A 60 9.66 8.92 19.79
CA GLY A 60 8.63 9.56 20.62
C GLY A 60 7.37 8.71 20.69
N SER A 61 6.38 9.20 21.44
CA SER A 61 5.05 8.57 21.44
C SER A 61 4.38 8.71 20.07
N PRO A 62 3.43 7.84 19.71
CA PRO A 62 2.69 7.95 18.45
C PRO A 62 2.06 9.32 18.22
N LYS A 63 1.56 9.98 19.28
CA LYS A 63 1.05 11.35 19.23
C LYS A 63 2.13 12.35 18.80
N ALA A 64 3.32 12.28 19.40
CA ALA A 64 4.43 13.16 19.07
C ALA A 64 4.94 12.92 17.64
N LEU A 65 5.08 11.65 17.25
CA LEU A 65 5.50 11.28 15.90
C LEU A 65 4.51 11.76 14.84
N ALA A 66 3.20 11.64 15.10
CA ALA A 66 2.19 12.11 14.17
C ALA A 66 2.23 13.63 13.97
N ALA A 67 2.44 14.38 15.06
CA ALA A 67 2.56 15.84 15.01
C ALA A 67 3.83 16.29 14.29
N VAL A 68 4.98 15.65 14.56
CA VAL A 68 6.27 15.99 13.94
C VAL A 68 6.27 15.66 12.44
N THR A 69 5.69 14.52 12.05
CA THR A 69 5.72 14.04 10.66
C THR A 69 4.54 14.53 9.82
N ASN A 70 3.56 15.20 10.43
CA ASN A 70 2.29 15.56 9.83
C ASN A 70 1.61 14.36 9.12
N ARG A 71 1.69 13.18 9.73
CA ARG A 71 1.10 11.93 9.24
C ARG A 71 0.55 11.14 10.42
N TRP A 72 -0.65 10.59 10.30
CA TRP A 72 -1.16 9.69 11.35
C TRP A 72 -0.33 8.39 11.38
N VAL A 73 -0.02 7.90 12.57
CA VAL A 73 0.67 6.63 12.80
C VAL A 73 -0.13 5.76 13.76
N ALA A 74 0.04 4.44 13.69
CA ALA A 74 -0.65 3.51 14.58
C ALA A 74 -0.44 3.89 16.06
N GLY A 75 -1.53 3.96 16.82
CA GLY A 75 -1.53 4.37 18.23
C GLY A 75 -1.58 5.88 18.47
N ALA A 76 -1.56 6.72 17.42
CA ALA A 76 -1.82 8.15 17.55
C ALA A 76 -3.31 8.41 17.85
N PRO A 77 -3.67 9.55 18.47
CA PRO A 77 -5.06 9.86 18.82
C PRO A 77 -6.00 9.78 17.61
N ARG A 78 -7.21 9.28 17.86
CA ARG A 78 -8.33 9.24 16.91
C ARG A 78 -9.32 10.33 17.29
N VAL A 79 -9.89 10.99 16.28
CA VAL A 79 -10.90 12.03 16.45
C VAL A 79 -12.15 11.55 15.72
N GLU A 80 -13.12 11.09 16.50
CA GLU A 80 -14.46 10.79 16.01
C GLU A 80 -15.26 12.10 16.06
N ALA A 81 -15.79 12.51 14.91
CA ALA A 81 -16.57 13.73 14.77
C ALA A 81 -17.94 13.39 14.17
N ASP A 82 -18.90 14.30 14.34
CA ASP A 82 -20.26 14.10 13.84
C ASP A 82 -20.34 14.00 12.31
N VAL A 83 -19.34 14.53 11.60
CA VAL A 83 -19.26 14.51 10.14
C VAL A 83 -18.31 13.42 9.67
N HIS A 84 -18.85 12.48 8.88
CA HIS A 84 -18.09 11.41 8.25
C HIS A 84 -16.90 11.97 7.43
N PRO A 85 -15.68 11.42 7.54
CA PRO A 85 -14.50 11.97 6.86
C PRO A 85 -14.66 12.11 5.33
N PHE A 86 -15.35 11.19 4.66
CA PHE A 86 -15.63 11.29 3.21
C PHE A 86 -16.48 12.49 2.82
N ARG A 87 -17.16 13.14 3.77
CA ARG A 87 -17.99 14.33 3.54
C ARG A 87 -17.24 15.63 3.81
N LYS A 88 -16.00 15.56 4.33
CA LYS A 88 -15.14 16.73 4.57
C LYS A 88 -14.36 17.07 3.31
N THR A 89 -14.27 18.36 3.00
CA THR A 89 -13.37 18.83 1.94
C THR A 89 -11.91 18.62 2.35
N LEU A 90 -10.99 18.67 1.38
CA LEU A 90 -9.56 18.58 1.66
C LEU A 90 -9.09 19.66 2.66
N ALA A 91 -9.69 20.85 2.63
CA ALA A 91 -9.36 21.95 3.53
C ALA A 91 -9.84 21.71 4.99
N GLU A 92 -10.82 20.84 5.20
CA GLU A 92 -11.42 20.54 6.50
C GLU A 92 -10.88 19.25 7.13
N LEU A 93 -10.40 18.32 6.31
CA LEU A 93 -9.79 17.07 6.80
C LEU A 93 -8.61 17.34 7.74
N ARG A 94 -8.57 16.59 8.83
CA ARG A 94 -7.49 16.65 9.83
C ARG A 94 -6.92 15.26 10.08
N LEU A 95 -5.65 15.21 10.48
CA LEU A 95 -5.02 13.96 10.88
C LEU A 95 -5.77 13.36 12.08
N GLY A 96 -6.05 12.07 12.00
CA GLY A 96 -6.80 11.35 13.02
C GLY A 96 -8.32 11.42 12.86
N ASP A 97 -8.86 12.17 11.89
CA ASP A 97 -10.26 12.07 11.51
C ASP A 97 -10.65 10.61 11.28
N THR A 98 -11.61 10.15 12.07
CA THR A 98 -11.92 8.74 12.22
C THR A 98 -13.39 8.51 12.00
N VAL A 99 -13.71 7.42 11.29
CA VAL A 99 -15.02 6.79 11.33
C VAL A 99 -14.86 5.40 11.95
N VAL A 100 -15.82 5.04 12.81
CA VAL A 100 -16.02 3.68 13.29
C VAL A 100 -17.21 3.12 12.52
N ALA A 101 -16.96 2.11 11.68
CA ALA A 101 -17.98 1.51 10.84
C ALA A 101 -18.25 0.06 11.25
N GLY A 102 -19.49 -0.40 11.05
CA GLY A 102 -19.94 -1.73 11.48
C GLY A 102 -20.46 -1.78 12.93
N PRO A 103 -20.56 -2.97 13.54
CA PRO A 103 -20.05 -4.26 13.06
C PRO A 103 -20.90 -4.85 11.90
N ARG A 104 -20.29 -5.74 11.11
CA ARG A 104 -20.98 -6.65 10.17
C ARG A 104 -20.60 -8.08 10.50
N VAL A 105 -21.58 -8.93 10.70
CA VAL A 105 -21.37 -10.38 10.86
C VAL A 105 -21.12 -10.98 9.48
N VAL A 106 -20.06 -11.79 9.37
CA VAL A 106 -19.79 -12.59 8.16
C VAL A 106 -20.39 -13.97 8.37
N THR A 107 -21.15 -14.45 7.39
CA THR A 107 -21.83 -15.74 7.45
C THR A 107 -21.34 -16.67 6.35
N MET A 108 -21.58 -17.98 6.49
CA MET A 108 -21.24 -18.94 5.44
C MET A 108 -21.96 -18.62 4.11
N ALA A 109 -23.17 -18.07 4.17
CA ALA A 109 -23.89 -17.61 2.99
C ALA A 109 -23.15 -16.47 2.27
N ASP A 110 -22.51 -15.55 2.99
CA ASP A 110 -21.68 -14.50 2.36
C ASP A 110 -20.46 -15.12 1.66
N ILE A 111 -19.82 -16.12 2.29
CA ILE A 111 -18.65 -16.83 1.76
C ILE A 111 -19.02 -17.58 0.48
N GLU A 112 -20.10 -18.36 0.52
CA GLU A 112 -20.57 -19.15 -0.63
C GLU A 112 -21.04 -18.26 -1.77
N HIS A 113 -21.78 -17.20 -1.46
CA HIS A 113 -22.21 -16.23 -2.47
C HIS A 113 -21.02 -15.52 -3.13
N PHE A 114 -20.02 -15.10 -2.34
CA PHE A 114 -18.84 -14.44 -2.91
C PHE A 114 -18.02 -15.39 -3.79
N ALA A 115 -17.91 -16.67 -3.41
CA ALA A 115 -17.26 -17.70 -4.22
C ALA A 115 -17.98 -17.91 -5.57
N GLU A 116 -19.31 -18.01 -5.56
CA GLU A 116 -20.11 -18.15 -6.78
C GLU A 116 -20.02 -16.89 -7.65
N PHE A 117 -20.13 -15.71 -7.04
CA PHE A 117 -20.16 -14.44 -7.75
C PHE A 117 -18.81 -14.07 -8.38
N THR A 118 -17.70 -14.35 -7.69
CA THR A 118 -16.36 -14.01 -8.18
C THR A 118 -15.68 -15.16 -8.93
N GLY A 119 -16.15 -16.39 -8.75
CA GLY A 119 -15.50 -17.60 -9.24
C GLY A 119 -14.34 -18.09 -8.35
N ASP A 120 -14.06 -17.42 -7.22
CA ASP A 120 -13.05 -17.88 -6.26
C ASP A 120 -13.60 -18.99 -5.36
N THR A 121 -13.54 -20.23 -5.86
CA THR A 121 -13.96 -21.43 -5.14
C THR A 121 -12.78 -22.13 -4.43
N PHE A 122 -11.78 -21.37 -3.97
CA PHE A 122 -10.61 -21.95 -3.31
C PHE A 122 -11.01 -22.81 -2.10
N TYR A 123 -10.31 -23.95 -1.91
CA TYR A 123 -10.73 -24.99 -0.95
C TYR A 123 -10.90 -24.46 0.47
N ALA A 124 -10.07 -23.51 0.90
CA ALA A 124 -10.14 -22.93 2.25
C ALA A 124 -11.45 -22.19 2.53
N HIS A 125 -12.21 -21.85 1.48
CA HIS A 125 -13.49 -21.16 1.57
C HIS A 125 -14.68 -22.07 1.26
N MET A 126 -14.48 -23.22 0.63
CA MET A 126 -15.56 -24.03 0.03
C MET A 126 -15.56 -25.52 0.41
N ASP A 127 -14.48 -26.04 0.97
CA ASP A 127 -14.34 -27.44 1.37
C ASP A 127 -13.99 -27.54 2.86
N GLU A 128 -14.93 -28.03 3.66
CA GLU A 128 -14.79 -28.11 5.11
C GLU A 128 -13.68 -29.09 5.53
N GLU A 129 -13.61 -30.26 4.90
CA GLU A 129 -12.63 -31.29 5.26
C GLU A 129 -11.21 -30.82 4.90
N ALA A 130 -11.05 -30.27 3.69
CA ALA A 130 -9.76 -29.76 3.25
C ALA A 130 -9.31 -28.52 4.04
N ALA A 131 -10.24 -27.63 4.39
CA ALA A 131 -9.92 -26.45 5.19
C ALA A 131 -9.58 -26.81 6.64
N ALA A 132 -10.30 -27.76 7.26
CA ALA A 132 -10.04 -28.23 8.62
C ALA A 132 -8.74 -29.05 8.73
N ALA A 133 -8.31 -29.72 7.65
CA ALA A 133 -7.01 -30.39 7.59
C ALA A 133 -5.83 -29.42 7.65
N ASN A 134 -6.07 -28.13 7.37
CA ASN A 134 -5.05 -27.10 7.46
C ASN A 134 -4.82 -26.69 8.94
N PRO A 135 -3.58 -26.68 9.44
CA PRO A 135 -3.29 -26.38 10.84
C PRO A 135 -3.59 -24.92 11.25
N PHE A 136 -3.90 -24.02 10.30
CA PHE A 136 -4.10 -22.59 10.55
C PHE A 136 -5.57 -22.14 10.63
N PHE A 137 -6.53 -22.86 10.05
CA PHE A 137 -7.88 -22.34 9.82
C PHE A 137 -8.98 -22.96 10.69
N GLY A 138 -8.80 -24.21 11.14
CA GLY A 138 -9.78 -24.92 11.96
C GLY A 138 -11.10 -25.28 11.26
N GLY A 139 -11.30 -24.84 10.02
CA GLY A 139 -12.50 -25.01 9.19
C GLY A 139 -12.48 -24.02 8.03
N ARG A 140 -13.59 -23.88 7.30
CA ARG A 140 -13.72 -22.87 6.23
C ARG A 140 -13.60 -21.46 6.79
N VAL A 141 -12.92 -20.58 6.06
CA VAL A 141 -12.74 -19.16 6.41
C VAL A 141 -13.28 -18.27 5.29
N ALA A 142 -13.54 -17.01 5.58
CA ALA A 142 -13.97 -16.03 4.59
C ALA A 142 -12.82 -15.63 3.64
N HIS A 143 -13.16 -15.28 2.40
CA HIS A 143 -12.22 -14.71 1.44
C HIS A 143 -11.65 -13.40 1.96
N GLY A 144 -10.35 -13.19 1.80
CA GLY A 144 -9.74 -11.90 2.12
C GLY A 144 -10.38 -10.75 1.31
N TYR A 145 -10.67 -10.98 0.03
CA TYR A 145 -11.32 -9.98 -0.83
C TYR A 145 -12.78 -9.72 -0.46
N LEU A 146 -13.49 -10.70 0.10
CA LEU A 146 -14.82 -10.49 0.68
C LEU A 146 -14.74 -9.52 1.87
N VAL A 147 -13.79 -9.74 2.77
CA VAL A 147 -13.55 -8.86 3.94
C VAL A 147 -13.23 -7.43 3.49
N VAL A 148 -12.37 -7.25 2.48
CA VAL A 148 -12.05 -5.92 1.93
C VAL A 148 -13.28 -5.27 1.29
N SER A 149 -14.10 -6.05 0.57
CA SER A 149 -15.31 -5.55 -0.08
C SER A 149 -16.35 -5.08 0.95
N PHE A 150 -16.54 -5.83 2.04
CA PHE A 150 -17.39 -5.40 3.15
C PHE A 150 -16.83 -4.20 3.90
N ALA A 151 -15.52 -4.15 4.13
CA ALA A 151 -14.89 -2.98 4.75
C ALA A 151 -15.13 -1.71 3.93
N ALA A 152 -15.02 -1.77 2.60
CA ALA A 152 -15.37 -0.66 1.72
C ALA A 152 -16.85 -0.28 1.81
N GLY A 153 -17.76 -1.26 1.78
CA GLY A 153 -19.20 -1.02 1.93
C GLY A 153 -19.60 -0.39 3.27
N LEU A 154 -18.83 -0.62 4.34
CA LEU A 154 -19.03 0.00 5.65
C LEU A 154 -18.38 1.38 5.78
N LEU A 155 -17.21 1.58 5.16
CA LEU A 155 -16.40 2.79 5.28
C LEU A 155 -16.84 3.93 4.35
N VAL A 156 -17.36 3.60 3.17
CA VAL A 156 -17.62 4.60 2.12
C VAL A 156 -18.97 5.28 2.35
N SER A 157 -18.96 6.62 2.42
CA SER A 157 -20.21 7.41 2.31
C SER A 157 -20.68 7.37 0.85
N PRO A 158 -21.88 6.85 0.55
CA PRO A 158 -22.33 6.63 -0.83
C PRO A 158 -22.84 7.89 -1.54
N GLU A 159 -23.17 8.96 -0.80
CA GLU A 159 -23.69 10.18 -1.37
C GLU A 159 -22.62 10.97 -2.15
N PRO A 160 -23.02 11.76 -3.18
CA PRO A 160 -22.09 12.68 -3.84
C PRO A 160 -21.40 13.59 -2.82
N GLY A 161 -20.07 13.66 -2.92
CA GLY A 161 -19.25 14.34 -1.94
C GLY A 161 -17.86 14.71 -2.48
N PRO A 162 -16.98 15.23 -1.62
CA PRO A 162 -15.66 15.70 -2.00
C PRO A 162 -14.69 14.58 -2.44
N VAL A 163 -14.97 13.32 -2.11
CA VAL A 163 -14.20 12.17 -2.59
C VAL A 163 -14.57 11.87 -4.04
N LEU A 164 -13.61 12.03 -4.96
CA LEU A 164 -13.84 11.88 -6.39
C LEU A 164 -13.65 10.44 -6.89
N ALA A 165 -12.65 9.73 -6.36
CA ALA A 165 -12.33 8.38 -6.77
C ALA A 165 -11.53 7.66 -5.68
N ASN A 166 -11.82 6.36 -5.50
CA ASN A 166 -11.00 5.45 -4.71
C ASN A 166 -10.26 4.50 -5.68
N HIS A 167 -9.08 4.93 -6.14
CA HIS A 167 -8.36 4.27 -7.25
C HIS A 167 -7.23 3.34 -6.83
N GLY A 168 -6.96 3.20 -5.53
CA GLY A 168 -5.73 2.55 -5.07
C GLY A 168 -5.89 1.98 -3.67
N LEU A 169 -5.07 0.97 -3.39
CA LEU A 169 -5.00 0.31 -2.11
C LEU A 169 -3.53 0.02 -1.81
N GLU A 170 -3.04 0.50 -0.68
CA GLU A 170 -1.66 0.32 -0.28
C GLU A 170 -1.48 -0.71 0.84
N ASN A 171 -0.46 -1.57 0.70
CA ASN A 171 0.00 -2.50 1.73
C ASN A 171 -1.07 -3.46 2.31
N LEU A 172 -1.98 -4.00 1.49
CA LEU A 172 -2.95 -5.01 1.94
C LEU A 172 -2.26 -6.25 2.50
N ARG A 173 -2.54 -6.60 3.76
CA ARG A 173 -2.15 -7.87 4.35
C ARG A 173 -3.27 -8.43 5.23
N PHE A 174 -3.54 -9.73 5.09
CA PHE A 174 -4.45 -10.49 5.92
C PHE A 174 -3.66 -11.17 7.04
N LEU A 175 -3.82 -10.69 8.28
CA LEU A 175 -3.02 -11.17 9.42
C LEU A 175 -3.66 -12.37 10.12
N THR A 176 -4.98 -12.41 10.18
CA THR A 176 -5.75 -13.45 10.86
C THR A 176 -6.95 -13.82 10.00
N PRO A 177 -7.25 -15.13 9.84
CA PRO A 177 -8.45 -15.56 9.13
C PRO A 177 -9.72 -15.04 9.82
N THR A 178 -10.78 -14.82 9.03
CA THR A 178 -12.12 -14.51 9.51
C THR A 178 -12.97 -15.76 9.32
N SER A 179 -13.45 -16.34 10.42
CA SER A 179 -14.30 -17.55 10.45
C SER A 179 -15.71 -17.21 10.89
#